data_AF-A0A7J4JK03-F1
#
_entry.id   AF-A0A7J4JK03-F1
#
_cell.length_a   1.000
_cell.length_b   1.000
_cell.length_c   1.000
_cell.angle_alpha   90.00
_cell.angle_beta   90.00
_cell.angle_gamma   90.00
#
_symmetry.space_group_name_H-M   'P 1'
#
loop_
_entity.id
_entity.type
_entity.pdbx_description
1 polymer ?
#
loop_
_entity_poly.entity_id
_entity_poly.type
_entity_poly.pdbx_seq_one_letter_code
_entity_poly.pdbx_strand_id
1 'polypeptide(L)'
;MSKIYFTVEEANELLAEIRPKLERVMKLNEDINAISQMNLEPLEESLENELLMINANKEFHLQSVEFFSLMEELVKMGCIVKDLEKGLVDFYHRLDD
;
A
#
# COMPACT_ATOMS: atom_id res chain seq x y z
N MET A 1 9.81 -8.69 -15.07
CA MET A 1 10.55 -7.42 -14.93
C MET A 1 12.01 -7.72 -14.65
N SER A 2 12.93 -6.91 -15.17
CA SER A 2 14.37 -6.99 -14.85
C SER A 2 14.64 -6.37 -13.48
N LYS A 3 15.65 -6.87 -12.75
CA LYS A 3 16.07 -6.27 -11.48
C LYS A 3 16.79 -4.94 -11.75
N ILE A 4 16.43 -3.90 -10.99
CA ILE A 4 17.11 -2.60 -10.99
C ILE A 4 18.05 -2.61 -9.78
N TYR A 5 19.33 -2.33 -10.01
CA TYR A 5 20.38 -2.43 -9.00
C TYR A 5 20.90 -1.04 -8.60
N PHE A 6 21.06 -0.82 -7.30
CA PHE A 6 21.41 0.47 -6.70
C PHE A 6 22.73 0.40 -5.91
N THR A 7 23.52 1.47 -5.97
CA THR A 7 24.50 1.78 -4.90
C THR A 7 23.79 2.31 -3.66
N VAL A 8 24.52 2.49 -2.56
CA VAL A 8 23.95 3.06 -1.33
C VAL A 8 23.48 4.50 -1.56
N GLU A 9 24.24 5.30 -2.31
CA GLU A 9 23.89 6.69 -2.65
C GLU A 9 22.63 6.75 -3.52
N GLU A 10 22.55 5.95 -4.58
CA GLU A 10 21.37 5.90 -5.47
C GLU A 10 20.11 5.47 -4.68
N ALA A 11 20.25 4.50 -3.77
CA ALA A 11 19.15 4.08 -2.90
C ALA A 11 18.72 5.20 -1.93
N ASN A 12 19.66 5.97 -1.39
CA ASN A 12 19.36 7.11 -0.51
C ASN A 12 18.65 8.26 -1.22
N GLU A 13 19.03 8.55 -2.47
CA GLU A 13 18.34 9.54 -3.29
C GLU A 13 16.92 9.09 -3.61
N LEU A 14 16.75 7.82 -4.00
CA LEU A 14 15.45 7.23 -4.28
C LEU A 14 14.56 7.18 -3.03
N LEU A 15 15.13 6.96 -1.85
CA LEU A 15 14.41 6.97 -0.57
C LEU A 15 13.63 8.27 -0.35
N ALA A 16 14.20 9.42 -0.72
CA ALA A 16 13.53 10.71 -0.60
C ALA A 16 12.28 10.79 -1.49
N GLU A 17 12.31 10.17 -2.68
CA GLU A 17 11.19 10.16 -3.63
C GLU A 17 10.11 9.13 -3.26
N ILE A 18 10.51 7.96 -2.75
CA ILE A 18 9.55 6.89 -2.40
C ILE A 18 8.89 7.11 -1.05
N ARG A 19 9.50 7.86 -0.13
CA ARG A 19 8.97 8.10 1.21
C ARG A 19 7.51 8.57 1.24
N PRO A 20 7.11 9.64 0.51
CA PRO A 20 5.71 10.07 0.51
C PRO A 20 4.75 9.01 -0.06
N LYS A 21 5.20 8.22 -1.05
CA LYS A 21 4.42 7.11 -1.62
C LYS A 21 4.24 6.00 -0.59
N LEU A 22 5.31 5.63 0.12
CA LEU A 22 5.29 4.61 1.16
C LEU A 22 4.38 5.03 2.32
N GLU A 23 4.49 6.26 2.80
CA GLU A 23 3.61 6.82 3.84
C GLU A 23 2.13 6.77 3.40
N ARG A 24 1.85 7.05 2.12
CA ARG A 24 0.49 6.92 1.57
C ARG A 24 0.00 5.47 1.53
N VAL A 25 0.83 4.53 1.09
CA VAL A 25 0.49 3.09 1.07
C VAL A 25 0.24 2.56 2.48
N MET A 26 1.04 2.97 3.46
CA MET A 26 0.84 2.64 4.87
C MET A 26 -0.52 3.14 5.35
N LYS A 27 -0.87 4.39 5.04
CA LYS A 27 -2.16 4.96 5.44
C LYS A 27 -3.35 4.25 4.80
N LEU A 28 -3.26 3.94 3.51
CA LEU A 28 -4.28 3.17 2.80
C LEU A 28 -4.45 1.79 3.42
N ASN A 29 -3.37 1.12 3.80
CA ASN A 29 -3.45 -0.18 4.47
C ASN A 29 -4.17 -0.09 5.83
N GLU A 30 -3.91 0.95 6.63
CA GLU A 30 -4.66 1.19 7.87
C GLU A 30 -6.16 1.39 7.60
N ASP A 31 -6.50 2.23 6.63
CA ASP A 31 -7.88 2.60 6.31
C ASP A 31 -8.65 1.38 5.76
N ILE A 32 -8.05 0.61 4.86
CA ILE A 32 -8.60 -0.65 4.32
C ILE A 32 -8.84 -1.65 5.44
N ASN A 33 -7.89 -1.82 6.36
CA ASN A 33 -8.03 -2.72 7.50
C ASN A 33 -9.15 -2.28 8.45
N ALA A 34 -9.29 -0.98 8.69
CA ALA A 34 -10.38 -0.44 9.49
C ALA A 34 -11.75 -0.73 8.86
N ILE A 35 -11.92 -0.50 7.55
CA ILE A 35 -13.16 -0.80 6.84
C ILE A 35 -13.46 -2.30 6.88
N SER A 36 -12.44 -3.15 6.65
CA SER A 36 -12.61 -4.60 6.70
C SER A 36 -13.05 -5.11 8.07
N GLN A 37 -12.63 -4.46 9.16
CA GLN A 37 -13.06 -4.79 10.52
C GLN A 37 -14.48 -4.32 10.82
N MET A 38 -14.97 -3.28 10.13
CA MET A 38 -16.34 -2.77 10.27
C MET A 38 -17.38 -3.59 9.50
N ASN A 39 -16.97 -4.37 8.50
CA ASN A 39 -17.81 -5.27 7.70
C ASN A 39 -18.31 -6.52 8.49
N LEU A 40 -18.69 -6.35 9.76
CA LEU A 40 -19.39 -7.37 10.53
C LEU A 40 -20.83 -7.51 10.01
N GLU A 41 -21.34 -8.74 9.94
CA GLU A 41 -22.74 -8.98 9.54
C GLU A 41 -23.68 -8.17 10.46
N PRO A 42 -24.57 -7.33 9.89
CA PRO A 42 -25.49 -6.55 10.69
C PRO A 42 -26.41 -7.46 11.51
N LEU A 43 -26.62 -7.11 12.79
CA LEU A 43 -27.45 -7.88 13.72
C LEU A 43 -28.95 -7.88 13.34
N GLU A 44 -29.37 -6.93 12.50
CA GLU A 44 -30.72 -6.84 11.95
C GLU A 44 -30.69 -6.56 10.44
N GLU A 45 -31.52 -7.28 9.69
CA GLU A 45 -31.74 -7.00 8.27
C GLU A 45 -32.57 -5.71 8.13
N SER A 46 -31.94 -4.66 7.61
CA SER A 46 -32.61 -3.39 7.29
C SER A 46 -32.02 -2.80 6.01
N LEU A 47 -32.82 -2.04 5.27
CA LEU A 47 -32.36 -1.35 4.06
C LEU A 47 -31.20 -0.38 4.36
N GLU A 48 -31.21 0.25 5.53
CA GLU A 48 -30.15 1.16 5.97
C GLU A 48 -28.82 0.41 6.17
N ASN A 49 -28.87 -0.76 6.81
CA ASN A 49 -27.70 -1.62 7.00
C ASN A 49 -27.17 -2.13 5.66
N GLU A 50 -28.05 -2.53 4.73
CA GLU A 50 -27.66 -2.96 3.38
C GLU A 50 -26.92 -1.84 2.62
N LEU A 51 -27.45 -0.60 2.67
CA LEU A 51 -26.83 0.56 2.05
C LEU A 51 -25.47 0.90 2.67
N LEU A 52 -25.36 0.80 4.00
CA LEU A 52 -24.11 1.01 4.72
C LEU A 52 -23.04 0.01 4.26
N MET A 53 -23.39 -1.28 4.17
CA MET A 53 -22.49 -2.34 3.70
C MET A 53 -22.06 -2.13 2.25
N ILE A 54 -22.99 -1.75 1.37
CA ILE A 54 -22.67 -1.42 -0.03
C ILE A 54 -21.67 -0.25 -0.11
N ASN A 55 -21.87 0.79 0.70
CA ASN A 55 -20.98 1.96 0.71
C ASN A 55 -19.60 1.62 1.29
N ALA A 56 -19.54 0.87 2.39
CA ALA A 56 -18.27 0.41 2.96
C ALA A 56 -17.46 -0.42 1.95
N ASN A 57 -18.11 -1.34 1.23
CA ASN A 57 -17.46 -2.13 0.19
C ASN A 57 -16.97 -1.28 -0.99
N LYS A 58 -17.74 -0.27 -1.41
CA LYS A 58 -17.28 0.67 -2.45
C LYS A 58 -16.01 1.40 -2.02
N GLU A 59 -15.99 1.95 -0.81
CA GLU A 59 -14.82 2.65 -0.27
C GLU A 59 -13.61 1.71 -0.15
N PHE A 60 -13.82 0.49 0.36
CA PHE A 60 -12.79 -0.56 0.42
C PHE A 60 -12.16 -0.81 -0.96
N HIS A 61 -12.98 -0.98 -2.00
CA HIS A 61 -12.48 -1.25 -3.34
C HIS A 61 -11.77 -0.04 -3.95
N LEU A 62 -12.27 1.18 -3.75
CA LEU A 62 -11.62 2.41 -4.22
C LEU A 62 -10.22 2.56 -3.61
N GLN A 63 -10.11 2.41 -2.30
CA GLN A 63 -8.82 2.48 -1.60
C GLN A 63 -7.88 1.35 -2.00
N SER A 64 -8.42 0.14 -2.21
CA SER A 64 -7.63 -1.01 -2.67
C SER A 64 -6.99 -0.76 -4.04
N VAL A 65 -7.72 -0.14 -4.97
CA VAL A 65 -7.16 0.21 -6.29
C VAL A 65 -5.97 1.15 -6.14
N GLU A 66 -6.11 2.22 -5.36
CA GLU A 66 -5.01 3.17 -5.11
C GLU A 66 -3.81 2.48 -4.44
N PHE A 67 -4.07 1.64 -3.44
CA PHE A 67 -3.06 0.87 -2.73
C PHE A 67 -2.22 0.02 -3.69
N PHE A 68 -2.88 -0.76 -4.55
CA PHE A 68 -2.17 -1.63 -5.50
C PHE A 68 -1.45 -0.84 -6.59
N SER A 69 -1.99 0.29 -7.03
CA SER A 69 -1.31 1.18 -7.99
C SER A 69 0.00 1.74 -7.40
N LEU A 70 -0.02 2.24 -6.17
CA LEU A 70 1.18 2.76 -5.51
C LEU A 70 2.22 1.66 -5.22
N MET A 71 1.76 0.47 -4.81
CA MET A 71 2.63 -0.70 -4.67
C MET A 71 3.30 -1.07 -6.00
N GLU A 72 2.56 -1.04 -7.11
CA GLU A 72 3.10 -1.27 -8.44
C GLU A 72 4.15 -0.22 -8.82
N GLU A 73 3.90 1.06 -8.54
CA GLU A 73 4.85 2.15 -8.76
C GLU A 73 6.15 1.92 -7.97
N LEU A 74 6.07 1.62 -6.67
CA LEU A 74 7.25 1.35 -5.83
C LEU A 74 8.09 0.20 -6.41
N VAL A 75 7.45 -0.89 -6.83
CA VAL A 75 8.13 -2.04 -7.44
C VAL A 75 8.78 -1.65 -8.78
N LYS A 76 8.12 -0.84 -9.62
CA LYS A 76 8.69 -0.32 -10.88
C LYS A 76 9.89 0.58 -10.65
N MET A 77 9.93 1.29 -9.52
CA MET A 77 11.09 2.08 -9.09
C MET A 77 12.23 1.21 -8.52
N GLY A 78 12.06 -0.11 -8.42
CA GLY A 78 13.07 -1.02 -7.89
C GLY A 78 13.06 -1.14 -6.36
N CYS A 79 12.03 -0.60 -5.70
CA CYS A 79 11.80 -0.69 -4.26
C CYS A 79 10.90 -1.89 -3.94
N ILE A 80 11.35 -2.76 -3.03
CA ILE A 80 10.61 -3.93 -2.56
C ILE A 80 10.14 -3.68 -1.14
N VAL A 81 8.83 -3.49 -0.94
CA VAL A 81 8.26 -3.40 0.41
C VAL A 81 8.38 -4.76 1.12
N LYS A 82 9.07 -4.79 2.25
CA LYS A 82 9.31 -6.00 3.07
C LYS A 82 8.35 -6.13 4.24
N ASP A 83 8.13 -5.01 4.92
CA ASP A 83 7.20 -4.91 6.06
C ASP A 83 6.52 -3.57 5.95
N LEU A 84 5.26 -3.59 5.53
CA LEU A 84 4.51 -2.37 5.31
C LEU A 84 4.17 -1.65 6.62
N GLU A 85 3.89 -2.38 7.70
CA GLU A 85 3.54 -1.77 8.99
C GLU A 85 4.71 -0.96 9.55
N LYS A 86 5.93 -1.42 9.33
CA LYS A 86 7.15 -0.73 9.74
C LYS A 86 7.72 0.24 8.69
N GLY A 87 7.13 0.28 7.49
CA GLY A 87 7.69 1.01 6.36
C GLY A 87 9.08 0.51 5.93
N LEU A 88 9.36 -0.79 6.09
CA LEU A 88 10.64 -1.38 5.68
C LEU A 88 10.62 -1.72 4.20
N VAL A 89 11.66 -1.28 3.50
CA VAL A 89 11.87 -1.48 2.06
C VAL A 89 13.27 -1.98 1.78
N ASP A 90 13.40 -2.78 0.73
CA ASP A 90 14.66 -3.31 0.21
C ASP A 90 14.91 -2.81 -1.21
N PHE A 91 16.19 -2.66 -1.54
CA PHE A 91 16.69 -2.38 -2.89
C PHE A 91 17.63 -3.52 -3.31
N TYR A 92 17.65 -3.88 -4.59
CA TYR A 92 18.69 -4.79 -5.07
C TYR A 92 20.03 -4.07 -5.09
N HIS A 93 21.03 -4.66 -4.45
CA HIS A 93 22.35 -4.07 -4.34
C HIS A 93 23.22 -4.30 -5.57
N ARG A 94 23.83 -3.23 -6.10
CA ARG A 94 24.93 -3.27 -7.07
C ARG A 94 26.25 -3.31 -6.29
N LEU A 95 27.07 -4.35 -6.50
CA LEU A 95 28.43 -4.35 -5.99
C LEU A 95 29.20 -3.21 -6.67
N ASP A 96 29.75 -2.30 -5.87
CA ASP A 96 30.69 -1.29 -6.36
C ASP A 96 32.04 -1.97 -6.59
N ASP A 97 32.61 -1.80 -7.80
CA ASP A 97 33.96 -2.26 -8.17
C ASP A 97 35.05 -1.34 -7.61
#